data_AF-A0A9Q1M1C9-F1
#
_entry.id   AF-A0A9Q1M1C9-F1
#
_cell.length_a   1.000
_cell.length_b   1.000
_cell.length_c   1.000
_cell.angle_alpha   90.00
_cell.angle_beta   90.00
_cell.angle_gamma   90.00
#
_symmetry.space_group_name_H-M   'P 1'
#
loop_
_entity.id
_entity.type
_entity.pdbx_description
1 polymer ?
#
loop_
_entity_poly.entity_id
_entity_poly.type
_entity_poly.pdbx_seq_one_letter_code
_entity_poly.pdbx_strand_id
1 'polypeptide(L)'
;MASGRAVEALRAYRSVLKATHKAFAGDTFMLQKSAAEVKKKFEENRHVTSEADIQRLLDDATDASEFISTMIVQAKSTPSGAFVVKPEKEHAGATLEVPSEEILKKSV
;
A
#
# COMPACT_ATOMS: atom_id res chain seq x y z
N MET A 1 -30.22 1.15 7.52
CA MET A 1 -29.07 1.54 8.35
C MET A 1 -27.98 0.50 8.14
N ALA A 2 -26.82 0.85 7.60
CA ALA A 2 -25.71 -0.11 7.50
C ALA A 2 -25.25 -0.48 8.93
N SER A 3 -24.94 -1.75 9.18
CA SER A 3 -24.41 -2.19 10.48
C SER A 3 -23.08 -1.48 10.78
N GLY A 4 -22.71 -1.31 12.05
CA GLY A 4 -21.45 -0.68 12.45
C GLY A 4 -20.23 -1.31 11.74
N ARG A 5 -20.23 -2.63 11.59
CA ARG A 5 -19.20 -3.40 10.88
C ARG A 5 -19.12 -3.07 9.39
N ALA A 6 -20.25 -2.83 8.72
CA ALA A 6 -20.22 -2.41 7.32
C ALA A 6 -19.58 -1.02 7.16
N VAL A 7 -19.76 -0.13 8.13
CA VAL A 7 -19.11 1.19 8.14
C VAL A 7 -17.60 1.06 8.38
N GLU A 8 -17.18 0.20 9.30
CA GLU A 8 -15.76 -0.09 9.57
C GLU A 8 -15.06 -0.70 8.35
N ALA A 9 -15.66 -1.71 7.71
CA ALA A 9 -15.12 -2.31 6.50
C ALA A 9 -14.97 -1.29 5.36
N LEU A 10 -15.95 -0.39 5.18
CA LEU A 10 -15.86 0.68 4.18
C LEU A 10 -14.77 1.71 4.50
N ARG A 11 -14.55 2.01 5.78
CA ARG A 11 -13.45 2.89 6.20
C ARG A 11 -12.10 2.24 5.92
N ALA A 12 -11.92 0.97 6.30
CA ALA A 12 -10.70 0.21 6.04
C ALA A 12 -10.40 0.13 4.53
N TYR A 13 -11.41 -0.19 3.71
CA TYR A 13 -11.28 -0.20 2.25
C TYR A 13 -10.77 1.13 1.68
N ARG A 14 -11.35 2.25 2.14
CA ARG A 14 -10.94 3.59 1.70
C ARG A 14 -9.54 3.95 2.19
N SER A 15 -9.16 3.54 3.39
CA SER A 15 -7.81 3.77 3.92
C SER A 15 -6.75 3.07 3.07
N VAL A 16 -6.95 1.81 2.72
CA VAL A 16 -6.02 1.06 1.85
C VAL A 16 -5.94 1.71 0.45
N LEU A 17 -7.08 2.06 -0.15
CA LEU A 17 -7.07 2.74 -1.45
C LEU A 17 -6.33 4.09 -1.40
N LYS A 18 -6.55 4.88 -0.35
CA LYS A 18 -5.84 6.15 -0.15
C LYS A 18 -4.33 5.93 -0.02
N ALA A 19 -3.91 4.92 0.75
CA ALA A 19 -2.50 4.57 0.89
C ALA A 19 -1.89 4.20 -0.46
N THR A 20 -2.54 3.32 -1.25
CA THR A 20 -2.04 2.94 -2.58
C THR A 20 -1.95 4.13 -3.54
N HIS A 21 -2.94 5.04 -3.50
CA HIS A 21 -2.93 6.24 -4.33
C HIS A 21 -1.76 7.17 -3.99
N LYS A 22 -1.39 7.25 -2.71
CA LYS A 22 -0.24 8.04 -2.28
C LYS A 22 1.08 7.37 -2.68
N ALA A 23 1.23 6.08 -2.39
CA ALA A 23 2.46 5.33 -2.63
C ALA A 23 2.83 5.21 -4.11
N PHE A 24 1.83 5.07 -4.99
CA PHE A 24 2.04 4.89 -6.44
C PHE A 24 1.70 6.14 -7.27
N ALA A 25 1.84 7.33 -6.68
CA ALA A 25 1.50 8.59 -7.33
C ALA A 25 2.30 8.82 -8.64
N GLY A 26 1.61 8.73 -9.77
CA GLY A 26 2.19 8.88 -11.11
C GLY A 26 2.54 7.56 -11.80
N ASP A 27 2.35 6.41 -11.14
CA ASP A 27 2.41 5.09 -11.76
C ASP A 27 0.99 4.56 -12.02
N THR A 28 0.43 4.93 -13.18
CA THR A 28 -0.94 4.55 -13.56
C THR A 28 -1.14 3.04 -13.60
N PHE A 29 -0.12 2.29 -14.01
CA PHE A 29 -0.21 0.83 -14.07
C PHE A 29 -0.32 0.24 -12.66
N MET A 30 0.56 0.65 -11.75
CA MET A 30 0.52 0.18 -10.36
C MET A 30 -0.75 0.60 -9.65
N LEU A 31 -1.24 1.84 -9.85
CA LEU A 31 -2.51 2.31 -9.28
C LEU A 31 -3.71 1.45 -9.72
N GLN A 32 -3.77 1.08 -11.00
CA GLN A 32 -4.85 0.24 -11.53
C GLN A 32 -4.79 -1.18 -10.95
N LYS A 33 -3.58 -1.77 -10.92
CA LYS A 33 -3.39 -3.13 -10.40
C LYS A 33 -3.62 -3.21 -8.90
N SER A 34 -3.11 -2.25 -8.14
CA SER A 34 -3.32 -2.21 -6.68
C SER A 34 -4.79 -2.02 -6.34
N ALA A 35 -5.50 -1.10 -7.01
CA ALA A 35 -6.93 -0.90 -6.79
C ALA A 35 -7.76 -2.16 -7.11
N ALA A 36 -7.42 -2.88 -8.18
CA ALA A 36 -8.08 -4.12 -8.54
C ALA A 36 -7.86 -5.21 -7.49
N GLU A 37 -6.65 -5.36 -6.96
CA GLU A 37 -6.34 -6.35 -5.92
C GLU A 37 -7.03 -6.01 -4.60
N VAL A 38 -7.03 -4.74 -4.18
CA VAL A 38 -7.75 -4.29 -2.97
C VAL A 38 -9.24 -4.60 -3.11
N LYS A 39 -9.86 -4.24 -4.24
CA LYS A 39 -11.27 -4.57 -4.49
C LYS A 39 -11.52 -6.07 -4.44
N LYS A 40 -10.68 -6.87 -5.10
CA LYS A 40 -10.80 -8.33 -5.11
C LYS A 40 -10.77 -8.90 -3.69
N LYS A 41 -9.82 -8.47 -2.85
CA LYS A 41 -9.69 -8.96 -1.46
C LYS A 41 -10.91 -8.64 -0.59
N PHE A 42 -11.49 -7.45 -0.73
CA PHE A 42 -12.69 -7.09 0.01
C PHE A 42 -13.93 -7.86 -0.49
N GLU A 43 -14.05 -8.10 -1.79
CA GLU A 43 -15.15 -8.91 -2.35
C GLU A 43 -15.03 -10.40 -1.96
N GLU A 44 -13.81 -10.96 -2.00
CA GLU A 44 -13.54 -12.34 -1.57
C GLU A 44 -14.00 -12.59 -0.13
N ASN A 45 -13.87 -11.60 0.76
CA ASN A 45 -14.23 -11.73 2.17
C ASN A 45 -15.63 -11.19 2.52
N ARG A 46 -16.42 -10.74 1.54
CA ARG A 46 -17.73 -10.11 1.77
C ARG A 46 -18.75 -11.01 2.49
N HIS A 47 -18.56 -12.32 2.42
CA HIS A 47 -19.44 -13.33 3.00
C HIS A 47 -19.07 -13.73 4.44
N VAL A 48 -17.98 -13.21 5.00
CA VAL A 48 -17.54 -13.51 6.36
C VAL A 48 -18.52 -12.91 7.38
N THR A 49 -18.99 -13.74 8.32
CA THR A 49 -19.98 -13.36 9.34
C THR A 49 -19.48 -13.53 10.78
N SER A 50 -18.34 -14.24 10.96
CA SER A 50 -17.70 -14.43 12.26
C SER A 50 -17.10 -13.11 12.75
N GLU A 51 -17.51 -12.65 13.92
CA GLU A 51 -17.03 -11.38 14.49
C GLU A 51 -15.51 -11.35 14.69
N ALA A 52 -14.92 -12.50 15.04
CA ALA A 52 -13.47 -12.65 15.21
C ALA A 52 -12.73 -12.54 13.87
N ASP A 53 -13.27 -13.17 12.82
CA ASP A 53 -12.68 -13.11 11.47
C ASP A 53 -12.84 -11.72 10.84
N ILE A 54 -13.99 -11.07 11.06
CA ILE A 54 -14.19 -9.68 10.64
C ILE A 54 -13.16 -8.77 11.31
N GLN A 55 -12.96 -8.91 12.63
CA GLN A 55 -11.97 -8.09 13.33
C GLN A 55 -10.56 -8.32 12.78
N ARG A 56 -10.16 -9.58 12.61
CA ARG A 56 -8.85 -9.92 12.05
C ARG A 56 -8.63 -9.31 10.66
N LEU A 57 -9.64 -9.37 9.79
CA LEU A 57 -9.55 -8.79 8.45
C LEU A 57 -9.48 -7.25 8.47
N LEU A 58 -10.11 -6.60 9.45
CA LEU A 58 -10.01 -5.15 9.64
C LEU A 58 -8.62 -4.75 10.15
N ASP A 59 -8.04 -5.56 11.05
CA ASP A 59 -6.67 -5.37 11.54
C ASP A 59 -5.67 -5.55 10.39
N ASP A 60 -5.80 -6.63 9.60
CA ASP A 60 -4.99 -6.87 8.40
C ASP A 60 -5.07 -5.70 7.40
N ALA A 61 -6.27 -5.13 7.19
CA ALA A 61 -6.46 -3.98 6.31
C ALA A 61 -5.83 -2.69 6.87
N THR A 62 -5.80 -2.55 8.20
CA THR A 62 -5.15 -1.43 8.89
C THR A 62 -3.65 -1.53 8.71
N ASP A 63 -3.06 -2.68 9.01
CA ASP A 63 -1.64 -2.97 8.85
C ASP A 63 -1.20 -2.77 7.39
N ALA A 64 -1.99 -3.25 6.43
CA ALA A 64 -1.71 -3.03 5.01
C ALA A 64 -1.68 -1.55 4.64
N SER A 65 -2.61 -0.75 5.18
CA SER A 65 -2.66 0.69 4.89
C SER A 65 -1.46 1.44 5.47
N GLU A 66 -1.03 1.07 6.67
CA GLU A 66 0.15 1.63 7.33
C GLU A 66 1.42 1.24 6.59
N PHE A 67 1.57 -0.05 6.25
CA PHE A 67 2.70 -0.57 5.50
C PHE A 67 2.85 0.15 4.16
N ILE A 68 1.77 0.26 3.37
CA ILE A 68 1.82 0.93 2.07
C ILE A 68 2.21 2.41 2.22
N SER A 69 1.72 3.07 3.25
CA SER A 69 1.98 4.50 3.47
C SER A 69 3.40 4.79 3.96
N THR A 70 4.04 3.85 4.65
CA THR A 70 5.32 4.07 5.34
C THR A 70 6.50 3.35 4.70
N MET A 71 6.26 2.16 4.14
CA MET A 71 7.32 1.27 3.63
C MET A 71 7.49 1.32 2.12
N ILE A 72 6.53 1.91 1.39
CA ILE A 72 6.63 2.05 -0.07
C ILE A 72 7.02 3.47 -0.43
N VAL A 73 8.15 3.61 -1.11
CA VAL A 73 8.62 4.87 -1.70
C VAL A 73 8.79 4.71 -3.20
N GLN A 74 8.23 5.65 -3.97
CA GLN A 74 8.34 5.62 -5.43
C GLN A 74 9.56 6.42 -5.91
N ALA A 75 10.46 5.71 -6.58
CA ALA A 75 11.56 6.34 -7.30
C ALA A 75 11.05 6.99 -8.59
N LYS A 76 11.54 8.21 -8.88
CA LYS A 76 11.27 8.90 -10.15
C LYS A 76 12.53 8.92 -11.00
N SER A 77 12.42 8.52 -12.26
CA SER A 77 13.52 8.68 -13.21
C SER A 77 13.71 10.16 -13.53
N THR A 78 14.96 10.56 -13.64
CA THR A 78 15.39 11.87 -14.09
C THR A 78 15.68 11.83 -15.60
N PRO A 79 15.67 12.98 -16.30
CA PRO A 79 16.02 13.03 -17.72
C PRO A 79 17.43 12.50 -18.03
N SER A 80 18.33 12.49 -17.05
CA SER A 80 19.68 11.92 -17.15
C SER A 80 19.73 10.39 -16.95
N GLY A 81 18.60 9.73 -16.69
CA GLY A 81 18.51 8.28 -16.48
C GLY A 81 18.75 7.82 -15.04
N ALA A 82 19.08 8.72 -14.11
CA ALA A 82 19.21 8.38 -12.69
C ALA A 82 17.83 8.32 -12.00
N PHE A 83 17.71 7.54 -10.94
CA PHE A 83 16.49 7.47 -10.12
C PHE A 83 16.64 8.30 -8.85
N VAL A 84 15.64 9.12 -8.53
CA VAL A 84 15.60 9.94 -7.32
C VAL A 84 14.41 9.51 -6.47
N VAL A 85 14.69 9.24 -5.19
CA VAL A 85 13.68 8.98 -4.16
C VAL A 85 13.60 10.20 -3.25
N LYS A 86 12.40 10.67 -2.95
CA LYS A 86 12.16 11.73 -1.97
C LYS A 86 11.28 11.17 -0.85
N PRO A 87 11.87 10.60 0.22
CA PRO A 87 11.10 10.20 1.38
C PRO A 87 10.42 11.43 2.00
N GLU A 88 9.10 11.38 2.12
CA GLU A 88 8.31 12.34 2.91
C GLU A 88 8.43 12.09 4.42
N LYS A 89 7.88 13.01 5.24
CA LYS A 89 7.88 12.92 6.72
C LYS A 89 7.30 11.61 7.26
N GLU A 90 6.35 11.01 6.53
CA GLU A 90 5.72 9.74 6.89
C GLU A 90 6.66 8.53 6.78
N HIS A 91 7.82 8.70 6.13
CA HIS A 91 8.88 7.69 6.05
C HIS A 91 10.05 7.98 7.01
N ALA A 92 9.96 9.04 7.82
CA ALA A 92 11.03 9.42 8.75
C ALA A 92 11.21 8.35 9.84
N GLY A 93 12.44 7.85 9.99
CA GLY A 93 12.79 6.80 10.96
C GLY A 93 12.73 5.37 10.41
N ALA A 94 12.19 5.16 9.21
CA ALA A 94 12.37 3.91 8.48
C ALA A 94 13.78 3.90 7.85
N THR A 95 14.65 2.98 8.28
CA THR A 95 16.01 2.86 7.75
C THR A 95 15.93 2.47 6.28
N LEU A 96 16.18 3.42 5.39
CA LEU A 96 16.26 3.18 3.95
C LEU A 96 17.68 2.66 3.68
N GLU A 97 17.89 1.35 3.81
CA GLU A 97 19.11 0.70 3.35
C GLU A 97 19.14 0.78 1.83
N VAL A 98 19.80 1.81 1.29
CA VAL A 98 20.07 1.90 -0.15
C VAL A 98 21.09 0.81 -0.47
N PRO A 99 20.76 -0.21 -1.29
CA PRO A 99 21.75 -1.18 -1.72
C PRO A 99 22.83 -0.45 -2.52
N SER A 100 24.08 -0.51 -2.06
CA SER A 100 25.22 0.06 -2.79
C SER A 100 25.31 -0.51 -4.20
N GLU A 101 25.74 0.32 -5.16
CA GLU A 101 25.85 -0.01 -6.60
C GLU A 101 26.64 -1.30 -6.92
N GLU A 102 27.44 -1.80 -5.97
CA GLU A 102 28.15 -3.09 -6.08
C GLU A 102 27.21 -4.29 -6.26
N ILE A 103 25.98 -4.24 -5.73
CA ILE A 103 25.01 -5.35 -5.85
C ILE A 103 24.40 -5.39 -7.26
N LEU A 104 24.24 -4.23 -7.91
CA LEU A 104 23.66 -4.13 -9.25
C LEU A 104 24.60 -4.63 -10.36
N LYS A 105 25.91 -4.66 -10.12
CA LYS A 105 26.91 -5.14 -11.10
C LYS A 105 27.03 -6.67 -11.18
N LYS A 106 26.38 -7.42 -10.28
CA LYS A 106 26.47 -8.88 -10.26
C LYS A 106 25.37 -9.62 -11.01
N SER A 107 24.40 -8.91 -11.57
CA SER A 107 23.36 -9.49 -12.43
C SER A 107 23.65 -9.18 -13.91
N VAL A 108 24.65 -9.86 -14.46
CA VAL A 108 24.85 -10.07 -15.91
C VAL A 108 25.00 -11.57 -16.14
#